data_AF-A0A961PSS0-F1
#
_entry.id   AF-A0A961PSS0-F1
#
_cell.length_a   1.000
_cell.length_b   1.000
_cell.length_c   1.000
_cell.angle_alpha   90.00
_cell.angle_beta   90.00
_cell.angle_gamma   90.00
#
_symmetry.space_group_name_H-M   'P 1'
#
loop_
_entity.id
_entity.type
_entity.pdbx_description
1 polymer ?
#
loop_
_entity_poly.entity_id
_entity_poly.type
_entity_poly.pdbx_seq_one_letter_code
_entity_poly.pdbx_strand_id
1 'polypeptide(L)'
;EAVDPTHRYLKPINGAQLALGNGSNRGFAGCSVASYSTNRINLNHVPVGTYVCMKTGAGRISQFRMNAIQGGAVKKLKVGYTTWQ
;
A
#
# COMPACT_ATOMS: atom_id res chain seq x y z
N GLU A 1 -3.04 -12.56 -12.56
CA GLU A 1 -3.19 -12.01 -13.91
C GLU A 1 -2.35 -10.74 -14.04
N ALA A 2 -1.28 -10.81 -14.82
CA ALA A 2 -0.46 -9.66 -15.19
C ALA A 2 -1.03 -9.10 -16.50
N VAL A 3 -1.37 -7.81 -16.52
CA VAL A 3 -2.07 -7.17 -17.64
C VAL A 3 -1.07 -6.73 -18.74
N ASP A 4 0.18 -6.40 -18.36
CA ASP A 4 1.35 -6.17 -19.24
C ASP A 4 2.62 -6.02 -18.34
N PRO A 5 3.86 -6.27 -18.82
CA PRO A 5 5.13 -6.11 -18.08
C PRO A 5 5.33 -4.79 -17.33
N THR A 6 4.64 -3.70 -17.71
CA THR A 6 4.72 -2.40 -17.03
C THR A 6 3.68 -2.24 -15.92
N HIS A 7 2.56 -2.98 -15.96
CA HIS A 7 1.48 -2.87 -15.00
C HIS A 7 1.76 -3.69 -13.73
N ARG A 8 2.26 -3.00 -12.70
CA ARG A 8 2.49 -3.56 -11.38
C ARG A 8 1.40 -3.12 -10.42
N TYR A 9 1.05 -4.00 -9.48
CA TYR A 9 -0.04 -3.76 -8.55
C TYR A 9 0.34 -4.13 -7.12
N LEU A 10 -0.11 -3.32 -6.17
CA LEU A 10 -0.22 -3.74 -4.77
C LEU A 10 -1.52 -4.53 -4.63
N LYS A 11 -1.40 -5.83 -4.35
CA LYS A 11 -2.54 -6.73 -4.17
C LYS A 11 -2.66 -7.08 -2.68
N PRO A 12 -3.78 -6.73 -2.02
CA PRO A 12 -4.07 -7.22 -0.68
C PRO A 12 -4.19 -8.76 -0.68
N ILE A 13 -3.64 -9.43 0.32
CA ILE A 13 -3.69 -10.90 0.48
C ILE A 13 -4.15 -11.26 1.90
N ASN A 14 -4.60 -12.50 2.12
CA ASN A 14 -4.96 -13.02 3.45
C ASN A 14 -5.97 -12.14 4.22
N GLY A 15 -7.00 -11.65 3.52
CA GLY A 15 -8.03 -10.80 4.10
C GLY A 15 -7.60 -9.36 4.40
N ALA A 16 -6.38 -8.96 4.02
CA ALA A 16 -5.95 -7.58 4.14
C ALA A 16 -6.75 -6.66 3.21
N GLN A 17 -6.86 -5.40 3.60
CA GLN A 17 -7.45 -4.33 2.82
C GLN A 17 -6.52 -3.12 2.80
N LEU A 18 -6.54 -2.38 1.71
CA LEU A 18 -5.71 -1.20 1.51
C LEU A 18 -6.58 0.05 1.29
N ALA A 19 -6.04 1.20 1.68
CA ALA A 19 -6.62 2.51 1.40
C ALA A 19 -5.50 3.49 1.02
N LEU A 20 -5.53 4.01 -0.21
CA LEU A 20 -4.53 4.95 -0.73
C LEU A 20 -4.75 6.38 -0.21
N GLY A 21 -6.00 6.82 -0.12
CA GLY A 21 -6.31 8.21 0.20
C GLY A 21 -5.75 9.18 -0.84
N ASN A 22 -5.18 10.30 -0.35
CA ASN A 22 -4.45 11.27 -1.18
C ASN A 22 -2.92 11.04 -1.15
N GLY A 23 -2.47 9.92 -0.58
CA GLY A 23 -1.05 9.57 -0.48
C GLY A 23 -0.24 10.31 0.60
N SER A 24 -0.84 11.22 1.38
CA SER A 24 -0.15 11.90 2.49
C SER A 24 0.02 10.99 3.71
N ASN A 25 0.95 11.31 4.60
CA ASN A 25 1.03 10.64 5.90
C ASN A 25 -0.26 10.89 6.69
N ARG A 26 -0.97 9.82 7.06
CA ARG A 26 -2.27 9.86 7.75
C ARG A 26 -2.18 9.57 9.25
N GLY A 27 -1.07 8.98 9.71
CA GLY A 27 -0.95 8.41 11.06
C GLY A 27 -2.05 7.40 11.41
N PHE A 28 -2.16 7.05 12.70
CA PHE A 28 -3.16 6.11 13.20
C PHE A 28 -4.58 6.63 12.96
N ALA A 29 -4.88 7.84 13.44
CA ALA A 29 -6.21 8.43 13.36
C ALA A 29 -6.76 8.48 11.93
N GLY A 30 -5.94 8.92 10.96
CA GLY A 30 -6.35 8.98 9.57
C GLY A 30 -6.49 7.61 8.91
N CYS A 31 -5.72 6.60 9.34
CA CYS A 31 -5.91 5.23 8.86
C CYS A 31 -7.13 4.56 9.50
N SER A 32 -7.46 4.84 10.75
CA SER A 32 -8.61 4.26 11.44
C SER A 32 -9.96 4.61 10.80
N VAL A 33 -10.06 5.76 10.13
CA VAL A 33 -11.27 6.23 9.42
C VAL A 33 -11.18 6.08 7.89
N ALA A 34 -10.14 5.43 7.38
CA ALA A 34 -9.93 5.30 5.94
C ALA A 34 -10.95 4.34 5.28
N SER A 35 -11.27 4.61 4.01
CA SER A 35 -12.11 3.72 3.20
C SER A 35 -11.28 2.56 2.63
N TYR A 36 -11.37 1.41 3.30
CA TYR A 36 -10.62 0.20 2.95
C TYR A 36 -11.25 -0.59 1.82
N SER A 37 -10.41 -1.12 0.93
CA SER A 37 -10.82 -1.96 -0.20
C SER A 37 -9.92 -3.20 -0.35
N THR A 38 -10.48 -4.28 -0.88
CA THR A 38 -9.74 -5.46 -1.33
C THR A 38 -9.21 -5.32 -2.76
N ASN A 39 -9.53 -4.21 -3.44
CA ASN A 39 -9.08 -3.95 -4.80
C ASN A 39 -7.56 -3.77 -4.86
N ARG A 40 -6.98 -4.26 -5.96
CA ARG A 40 -5.58 -4.01 -6.29
C ARG A 40 -5.36 -2.52 -6.59
N ILE A 41 -4.24 -1.96 -6.12
CA ILE A 41 -3.84 -0.58 -6.41
C ILE A 41 -2.75 -0.62 -7.47
N ASN A 42 -2.91 0.12 -8.57
CA ASN A 42 -1.87 0.28 -9.58
C ASN A 42 -0.67 1.01 -8.97
N LEU A 43 0.53 0.46 -9.09
CA LEU A 43 1.75 1.02 -8.53
C LEU A 43 2.07 2.42 -9.10
N ASN A 44 1.57 2.74 -10.31
CA ASN A 44 1.68 4.08 -10.91
C ASN A 44 0.94 5.15 -10.10
N HIS A 45 -0.08 4.78 -9.31
CA HIS A 45 -0.79 5.70 -8.41
C HIS A 45 -0.13 5.81 -7.03
N VAL A 46 0.98 5.10 -6.81
CA VAL A 46 1.69 5.04 -5.53
C VAL A 46 3.16 5.40 -5.76
N PRO A 47 3.46 6.66 -6.16
CA PRO A 47 4.84 7.10 -6.34
C PRO A 47 5.63 6.99 -5.02
N VAL A 48 6.96 6.99 -5.14
CA VAL A 48 7.84 7.05 -3.96
C VAL A 48 7.47 8.27 -3.11
N GLY A 49 7.40 8.07 -1.78
CA GLY A 49 6.92 9.05 -0.81
C GLY A 49 5.46 8.86 -0.39
N THR A 50 4.68 8.09 -1.15
CA THR A 50 3.25 7.84 -0.87
C THR A 50 3.06 6.99 0.37
N TYR A 51 2.09 7.35 1.20
CA TYR A 51 1.64 6.55 2.34
C TYR A 51 0.34 5.83 1.99
N VAL A 52 0.25 4.56 2.38
CA VAL A 52 -0.93 3.71 2.18
C VAL A 52 -1.32 3.13 3.52
N CYS A 53 -2.60 3.26 3.87
CA CYS A 53 -3.16 2.61 5.05
C CYS A 53 -3.47 1.15 4.73
N MET A 54 -3.17 0.25 5.67
CA MET A 54 -3.47 -1.18 5.57
C MET A 54 -4.24 -1.65 6.81
N LYS A 55 -5.29 -2.42 6.58
CA LYS A 55 -6.04 -3.15 7.61
C LYS A 55 -5.83 -4.64 7.37
N THR A 56 -5.32 -5.34 8.37
CA THR A 56 -5.12 -6.79 8.29
C THR A 56 -6.45 -7.53 8.39
N GLY A 57 -6.48 -8.81 7.99
CA GLY A 57 -7.68 -9.65 8.15
C GLY A 57 -8.13 -9.80 9.62
N ALA A 58 -7.23 -9.60 10.58
CA ALA A 58 -7.54 -9.57 12.01
C ALA A 58 -8.00 -8.17 12.52
N GLY A 59 -8.22 -7.21 11.62
CA GLY A 59 -8.69 -5.87 11.95
C GLY A 59 -7.61 -4.89 12.41
N ARG A 60 -6.35 -5.31 12.58
CA ARG A 60 -5.24 -4.42 12.98
C ARG A 60 -4.93 -3.39 11.91
N ILE A 61 -4.75 -2.14 12.35
CA ILE A 61 -4.46 -0.99 11.50
C ILE A 61 -2.94 -0.77 11.42
N SER A 62 -2.48 -0.44 10.24
CA SER A 62 -1.08 -0.15 9.95
C SER A 62 -0.99 0.83 8.78
N GLN A 63 0.20 1.36 8.56
CA GLN A 63 0.52 2.21 7.43
C GLN A 63 1.87 1.82 6.88
N PHE A 64 2.05 1.94 5.56
CA PHE A 64 3.36 1.86 4.95
C PHE A 64 3.61 3.02 4.00
N ARG A 65 4.88 3.38 3.86
CA ARG A 65 5.41 4.38 2.95
C ARG A 65 6.17 3.70 1.82
N MET A 66 5.91 4.14 0.60
CA MET A 66 6.71 3.76 -0.56
C MET A 66 8.08 4.43 -0.48
N ASN A 67 9.14 3.69 -0.14
CA ASN A 67 10.48 4.25 0.03
C ASN A 67 11.30 4.22 -1.26
N ALA A 68 11.20 3.15 -2.05
CA ALA A 68 11.83 3.07 -3.36
C ALA A 68 11.26 1.93 -4.20
N ILE A 69 11.32 2.10 -5.53
CA ILE A 69 11.15 1.02 -6.50
C ILE A 69 12.44 0.98 -7.33
N GLN A 70 13.28 -0.03 -7.14
CA GLN A 70 14.64 -0.10 -7.72
C GLN A 70 14.81 -1.32 -8.62
N GLY A 71 15.76 -1.29 -9.56
CA GLY A 71 16.11 -2.42 -10.43
C GLY A 71 15.64 -2.30 -11.88
N GLY A 72 16.14 -3.20 -12.74
CA GLY A 72 15.83 -3.27 -14.18
C GLY A 72 14.55 -4.07 -14.45
N ALA A 73 14.68 -5.23 -15.11
CA ALA A 73 13.56 -6.13 -15.42
C ALA A 73 12.85 -6.65 -14.15
N VAL A 74 13.63 -7.00 -13.11
CA VAL A 74 13.12 -7.33 -11.78
C VAL A 74 13.15 -6.08 -10.90
N LYS A 75 11.98 -5.61 -10.45
CA LYS A 75 11.88 -4.47 -9.54
C LYS A 75 11.88 -4.96 -8.09
N LYS A 76 12.75 -4.37 -7.27
CA LYS A 76 12.76 -4.49 -5.82
C LYS A 76 11.94 -3.34 -5.23
N LEU A 77 10.95 -3.69 -4.41
CA LEU A 77 10.14 -2.74 -3.66
C LEU A 77 10.76 -2.54 -2.28
N LYS A 78 11.00 -1.29 -1.89
CA LYS A 78 11.37 -0.92 -0.52
C LYS A 78 10.22 -0.14 0.09
N VAL A 79 9.74 -0.61 1.24
CA VAL A 79 8.69 0.05 2.02
C VAL A 79 9.16 0.29 3.45
N GLY A 80 8.77 1.42 4.02
CA GLY A 80 8.81 1.63 5.46
C GLY A 80 7.42 1.38 6.02
N TYR A 81 7.30 0.87 7.24
CA TYR A 81 5.99 0.61 7.83
C TYR A 81 5.90 1.10 9.27
N THR A 82 4.68 1.40 9.67
CA THR A 82 4.31 1.79 11.03
C THR A 82 3.10 0.96 11.44
N THR A 83 3.20 0.31 12.57
CA THR A 83 2.14 -0.46 13.21
C THR A 83 1.87 0.13 14.58
N TRP A 84 0.62 0.04 15.01
CA TRP A 84 0.19 0.47 16.34
C TRP A 84 -0.30 -0.74 17.13
N GLN A 85 -0.21 -0.65 18.46
CA GLN A 85 -0.77 -1.65 19.39
C GLN A 85 -2.18 -1.25 19.81
#